data_AF-X1LDT6-F1
#
_entry.id   AF-X1LDT6-F1
#
_cell.length_a   1.000
_cell.length_b   1.000
_cell.length_c   1.000
_cell.angle_alpha   90.00
_cell.angle_beta   90.00
_cell.angle_gamma   90.00
#
_symmetry.space_group_name_H-M   'P 1'
#
loop_
_entity.id
_entity.type
_entity.pdbx_description
1 polymer ?
#
loop_
_entity_poly.entity_id
_entity_poly.type
_entity_poly.pdbx_seq_one_letter_code
_entity_poly.pdbx_strand_id
1 'polypeptide(L)'
;MTEMRKHSSRYKKRLGQHFLISKGLAESLIMAETGAQTGAFQIAGTDSVLQLPFFVTACDYTLIGEELYAASAYLSHEPLLLGSLKAQDYG
;
A
#
# COMPACT_ATOMS: atom_id res chain seq x y z
N MET A 1 9.50 11.78 -26.13
CA MET A 1 9.92 12.68 -25.01
C MET A 1 8.92 12.73 -23.84
N THR A 2 7.68 12.23 -23.98
CA THR A 2 6.67 12.21 -22.90
C THR A 2 6.90 11.07 -21.88
N GLU A 3 7.41 9.91 -22.32
CA GLU A 3 7.72 8.78 -21.44
C GLU A 3 8.91 9.03 -20.50
N MET A 4 9.98 9.66 -21.00
CA MET A 4 11.14 10.04 -20.15
C MET A 4 10.76 11.04 -19.04
N ARG A 5 9.74 11.89 -19.24
CA ARG A 5 9.21 12.77 -18.18
C ARG A 5 8.49 12.00 -17.08
N LYS A 6 7.75 10.92 -17.42
CA LYS A 6 7.07 10.08 -16.43
C LYS A 6 8.08 9.37 -15.52
N HIS A 7 9.20 8.91 -16.08
CA HIS A 7 10.23 8.22 -15.29
C HIS A 7 11.03 9.17 -14.38
N SER A 8 11.33 10.40 -14.84
CA SER A 8 12.00 11.44 -14.03
C SER A 8 11.07 12.02 -12.93
N SER A 9 9.76 12.06 -13.17
CA SER A 9 8.78 12.54 -12.18
C SER A 9 8.68 11.65 -10.94
N ARG A 10 9.01 10.35 -11.03
CA ARG A 10 8.89 9.42 -9.88
C ARG A 10 9.93 9.68 -8.77
N TYR A 11 11.05 10.33 -9.08
CA TYR A 11 12.14 10.62 -8.12
C TYR A 11 12.03 12.00 -7.46
N LYS A 12 11.03 12.83 -7.82
CA LYS A 12 10.77 14.09 -7.13
C LYS A 12 10.12 13.82 -5.77
N LYS A 13 10.54 14.58 -4.76
CA LYS A 13 9.95 14.61 -3.41
C LYS A 13 8.43 14.81 -3.53
N ARG A 14 7.66 13.75 -3.27
CA ARG A 14 6.19 13.79 -3.26
C ARG A 14 5.72 14.46 -1.97
N LEU A 15 4.84 15.46 -2.06
CA LEU A 15 4.43 16.31 -0.93
C LEU A 15 3.16 15.81 -0.20
N GLY A 16 2.77 14.55 -0.37
CA GLY A 16 1.61 13.97 0.32
C GLY A 16 1.63 12.45 0.31
N GLN A 17 0.99 11.85 1.30
CA GLN A 17 0.82 10.40 1.44
C GLN A 17 -0.67 10.07 1.48
N HIS A 18 -1.09 9.08 0.70
CA HIS A 18 -2.45 8.53 0.72
C HIS A 18 -2.39 7.10 1.24
N PHE A 19 -3.16 6.83 2.29
CA PHE A 19 -3.30 5.50 2.87
C PHE A 19 -4.70 4.96 2.57
N LEU A 20 -4.78 3.85 1.84
CA LEU A 20 -6.05 3.29 1.36
C LEU A 20 -6.25 1.86 1.91
N ILE A 21 -7.10 1.71 2.91
CA ILE A 21 -7.43 0.41 3.51
C ILE A 21 -8.92 0.15 3.32
N SER A 22 -9.29 -0.74 2.40
CA SER A 22 -10.70 -0.95 2.05
C SER A 22 -10.96 -2.26 1.26
N LYS A 23 -12.24 -2.56 1.04
CA LYS A 23 -12.77 -3.59 0.13
C LYS A 23 -13.85 -2.98 -0.81
N GLY A 24 -13.48 -1.93 -1.55
CA GLY A 24 -14.39 -1.21 -2.45
C GLY A 24 -14.28 -1.57 -3.95
N LEU A 25 -13.50 -2.59 -4.31
CA LEU A 25 -13.19 -3.02 -5.68
C LEU A 25 -12.88 -1.82 -6.59
N ALA A 26 -13.68 -1.59 -7.63
CA ALA A 26 -13.48 -0.51 -8.58
C ALA A 26 -13.49 0.89 -7.94
N GLU A 27 -14.23 1.12 -6.86
CA GLU A 27 -14.28 2.43 -6.18
C GLU A 27 -12.91 2.82 -5.62
N SER A 28 -12.10 1.83 -5.25
CA SER A 28 -10.74 2.06 -4.80
C SER A 28 -9.84 2.65 -5.89
N LEU A 29 -10.13 2.39 -7.18
CA LEU A 29 -9.40 2.99 -8.30
C LEU A 29 -9.69 4.48 -8.41
N ILE A 30 -10.92 4.92 -8.13
CA ILE A 30 -11.29 6.34 -8.18
C ILE A 30 -10.56 7.11 -7.06
N MET A 31 -10.51 6.52 -5.87
CA MET A 31 -9.73 7.09 -4.75
C MET A 31 -8.23 7.14 -5.07
N ALA A 32 -7.69 6.06 -5.65
CA ALA A 32 -6.29 5.98 -6.05
C ALA A 32 -5.96 6.94 -7.20
N GLU A 33 -6.90 7.22 -8.11
CA GLU A 33 -6.72 8.20 -9.18
C GLU A 33 -6.50 9.60 -8.61
N THR A 34 -7.26 9.98 -7.58
CA THR A 34 -7.08 11.29 -6.93
C THR A 34 -5.68 11.44 -6.33
N GLY A 35 -5.16 10.39 -5.69
CA GLY A 35 -3.77 10.38 -5.20
C GLY A 35 -2.75 10.43 -6.33
N ALA A 36 -3.01 9.74 -7.45
CA ALA A 36 -2.15 9.79 -8.63
C ALA A 36 -2.12 11.19 -9.29
N GLN A 37 -3.28 11.85 -9.40
CA GLN A 37 -3.41 13.19 -9.98
C GLN A 37 -2.68 14.26 -9.15
N THR A 38 -2.70 14.12 -7.82
CA THR A 38 -1.97 15.02 -6.90
C THR A 38 -0.47 14.68 -6.79
N GLY A 39 -0.04 13.56 -7.38
CA GLY A 39 1.34 13.07 -7.25
C GLY A 39 1.68 12.57 -5.84
N ALA A 40 0.68 12.14 -5.08
CA ALA A 40 0.87 11.58 -3.74
C ALA A 40 1.58 10.21 -3.81
N PHE A 41 2.28 9.87 -2.73
CA PHE A 41 2.76 8.51 -2.51
C PHE A 41 1.63 7.66 -1.94
N GLN A 42 1.29 6.56 -2.59
CA GLN A 42 0.10 5.78 -2.24
C GLN A 42 0.47 4.43 -1.66
N ILE A 43 0.08 4.20 -0.40
CA ILE A 43 0.15 2.91 0.26
C ILE A 43 -1.28 2.40 0.43
N ALA A 44 -1.55 1.20 -0.05
CA ALA A 44 -2.83 0.54 0.11
C ALA A 44 -2.71 -0.73 0.96
N GLY A 45 -3.84 -1.26 1.40
CA GLY A 45 -3.86 -2.55 2.08
C GLY A 45 -5.22 -3.22 2.05
N THR A 46 -5.22 -4.55 1.88
CA THR A 46 -6.43 -5.37 1.89
C THR A 46 -6.11 -6.84 2.18
N ASP A 47 -7.02 -7.52 2.85
CA ASP A 47 -7.05 -8.97 3.05
C ASP A 47 -7.94 -9.68 2.02
N SER A 48 -8.59 -8.96 1.10
CA SER A 48 -9.43 -9.55 0.05
C SER A 48 -8.66 -9.85 -1.22
N VAL A 49 -8.60 -11.12 -1.62
CA VAL A 49 -7.96 -11.57 -2.86
C VAL A 49 -8.54 -10.88 -4.10
N LEU A 50 -9.85 -10.61 -4.12
CA LEU A 50 -10.50 -9.93 -5.25
C LEU A 50 -10.17 -8.42 -5.29
N GLN A 51 -9.79 -7.83 -4.17
CA GLN A 51 -9.42 -6.42 -4.07
C GLN A 51 -7.97 -6.19 -4.50
N LEU A 52 -7.07 -7.16 -4.25
CA LEU A 52 -5.63 -7.02 -4.50
C LEU A 52 -5.27 -6.52 -5.90
N PRO A 53 -5.87 -7.01 -7.01
CA PRO A 53 -5.51 -6.54 -8.35
C PRO A 53 -5.74 -5.04 -8.53
N PHE A 54 -6.74 -4.46 -7.87
CA PHE A 54 -7.05 -3.03 -7.97
C PHE A 54 -5.97 -2.18 -7.29
N PHE A 55 -5.52 -2.59 -6.09
CA PHE A 55 -4.51 -1.83 -5.34
C PHE A 55 -3.10 -2.04 -5.88
N VAL A 56 -2.72 -3.28 -6.22
CA VAL A 56 -1.39 -3.59 -6.77
C VAL A 56 -1.14 -2.85 -8.09
N THR A 57 -2.18 -2.62 -8.88
CA THR A 57 -2.04 -1.91 -10.17
C THR A 57 -2.08 -0.39 -10.04
N ALA A 58 -2.79 0.16 -9.06
CA ALA A 58 -3.03 1.61 -8.94
C ALA A 58 -2.16 2.34 -7.90
N CYS A 59 -1.60 1.64 -6.91
CA CYS A 59 -0.86 2.23 -5.79
C CYS A 59 0.65 1.92 -5.86
N ASP A 60 1.48 2.66 -5.12
CA ASP A 60 2.93 2.44 -5.10
C ASP A 60 3.30 1.20 -4.27
N TYR A 61 2.62 0.99 -3.14
CA TYR A 61 2.79 -0.18 -2.26
C TYR A 61 1.44 -0.73 -1.80
N THR A 62 1.34 -2.05 -1.65
CA THR A 62 0.13 -2.73 -1.18
C THR A 62 0.48 -3.75 -0.11
N LEU A 63 -0.12 -3.62 1.08
CA LEU A 63 -0.11 -4.63 2.13
C LEU A 63 -1.13 -5.72 1.81
N ILE A 64 -0.71 -6.98 1.84
CA ILE A 64 -1.49 -8.14 1.42
C ILE A 64 -1.76 -9.02 2.63
N GLY A 65 -3.02 -9.36 2.86
CA GLY A 65 -3.38 -10.41 3.83
C GLY A 65 -2.79 -10.14 5.22
N GLU A 66 -1.90 -11.03 5.68
CA GLU A 66 -1.28 -10.96 7.01
C GLU A 66 -0.43 -9.71 7.25
N GLU A 67 0.18 -9.13 6.21
CA GLU A 67 1.02 -7.94 6.32
C GLU A 67 0.21 -6.72 6.78
N LEU A 68 -1.07 -6.66 6.38
CA LEU A 68 -2.01 -5.63 6.83
C LEU A 68 -2.20 -5.68 8.35
N TYR A 69 -2.26 -6.88 8.92
CA TYR A 69 -2.45 -7.09 10.36
C TYR A 69 -1.14 -6.98 11.14
N ALA A 70 -0.03 -7.44 10.54
CA ALA A 70 1.31 -7.37 11.11
C ALA A 70 1.91 -5.95 11.09
N ALA A 71 1.38 -5.04 10.27
CA ALA A 71 1.94 -3.71 10.06
C ALA A 71 2.17 -2.92 11.37
N SER A 72 1.23 -3.01 12.32
CA SER A 72 1.34 -2.30 13.60
C SER A 72 2.51 -2.80 14.44
N ALA A 73 2.74 -4.12 14.46
CA ALA A 73 3.84 -4.75 15.18
C ALA A 73 5.20 -4.42 14.54
N TYR A 74 5.29 -4.40 13.21
CA TYR A 74 6.49 -3.97 12.51
C TYR A 74 6.81 -2.49 12.75
N LEU A 75 5.80 -1.64 12.94
CA LEU A 75 6.02 -0.22 13.20
C LEU A 75 6.39 0.04 14.67
N SER A 76 5.69 -0.60 15.61
CA SER A 76 5.92 -0.40 17.06
C SER A 76 7.17 -1.09 17.58
N HIS A 77 7.65 -2.13 16.90
CA HIS A 77 8.76 -2.96 17.33
C HIS A 77 8.53 -3.64 18.70
N GLU A 78 7.28 -3.88 19.07
CA GLU A 78 6.93 -4.50 20.34
C GLU A 78 7.39 -5.97 20.37
N PRO A 79 8.30 -6.38 21.28
CA PRO A 79 8.94 -7.71 21.23
C PRO A 79 7.94 -8.88 21.30
N LEU A 80 6.84 -8.72 22.06
CA LEU A 80 5.82 -9.75 22.18
C LEU A 80 5.04 -9.95 20.87
N LEU A 81 4.67 -8.86 20.20
CA LEU A 81 3.93 -8.92 18.93
C LEU A 81 4.83 -9.44 17.80
N LEU A 82 6.08 -8.96 17.73
CA LEU A 82 7.06 -9.48 16.77
C LEU A 82 7.38 -10.95 17.00
N GLY A 83 7.49 -11.39 18.26
CA GLY A 83 7.68 -12.79 18.61
C GLY A 83 6.51 -13.67 18.17
N SER A 84 5.27 -13.18 18.34
CA SER A 84 4.06 -13.87 17.89
C SER A 84 4.00 -14.02 16.37
N LEU A 85 4.30 -12.96 15.61
CA LEU A 85 4.38 -13.02 14.15
C LEU A 85 5.43 -14.02 13.70
N LYS A 86 6.63 -13.93 14.27
CA LYS A 86 7.72 -14.86 13.95
C LYS A 86 7.35 -16.31 14.23
N ALA A 87 6.63 -16.58 15.33
CA ALA A 87 6.14 -17.92 15.64
C ALA A 87 5.08 -18.41 14.64
N GLN A 88 4.20 -17.52 14.17
CA GLN A 88 3.24 -17.85 13.10
C GLN A 88 3.97 -18.22 11.80
N ASP A 89 5.04 -17.50 11.43
CA ASP A 89 5.83 -17.77 10.23
C ASP A 89 6.61 -19.10 10.29
N TYR A 90 6.91 -19.60 11.49
CA TYR A 90 7.59 -20.89 11.71
C TYR A 90 6.63 -22.09 11.76
N GLY A 91 5.31 -21.86 11.77
CA GLY A 91 4.27 -22.88 11.88
C GLY A 91 4.22 -23.85 10.71
#